data_AF-A0A136WBG2-F1
#
_entry.id   AF-A0A136WBG2-F1
#
_cell.length_a   1.000
_cell.length_b   1.000
_cell.length_c   1.000
_cell.angle_alpha   90.00
_cell.angle_beta   90.00
_cell.angle_gamma   90.00
#
_symmetry.space_group_name_H-M   'P 1'
#
loop_
_entity.id
_entity.type
_entity.pdbx_description
1 polymer ?
#
loop_
_entity_poly.entity_id
_entity_poly.type
_entity_poly.pdbx_seq_one_letter_code
_entity_poly.pdbx_strand_id
1 'polypeptide(L)'
;MLLYTILLACISIFFFREGMLLVQMKSRLLPDFNKEPSLAKNAGRQLFFISICAALSAVIMLFSLIYRQITHTPSPKIGLALAFLVYGFGIIIGMYRCYKLKKMLPS
;
A
#
# COMPACT_ATOMS: atom_id res chain seq x y z
N MET A 1 -10.21 0.43 15.52
CA MET A 1 -10.54 -0.46 14.38
C MET A 1 -11.01 0.35 13.20
N LEU A 2 -12.17 1.01 13.28
CA LEU A 2 -12.72 1.83 12.20
C LEU A 2 -11.73 2.89 11.70
N LEU A 3 -11.12 3.67 12.61
CA LEU A 3 -10.08 4.65 12.27
C LEU A 3 -8.90 4.04 11.49
N TYR A 4 -8.42 2.86 11.89
CA TYR A 4 -7.34 2.17 11.20
C TYR A 4 -7.77 1.65 9.81
N THR A 5 -9.00 1.17 9.67
CA THR A 5 -9.57 0.77 8.38
C THR A 5 -9.66 1.97 7.42
N ILE A 6 -10.16 3.11 7.91
CA ILE A 6 -10.23 4.36 7.13
C ILE A 6 -8.82 4.81 6.73
N LEU A 7 -7.88 4.82 7.67
CA LEU A 7 -6.50 5.19 7.42
C LEU A 7 -5.85 4.30 6.36
N LEU A 8 -6.01 2.97 6.44
CA LEU A 8 -5.49 2.03 5.45
C LEU A 8 -6.12 2.22 4.08
N ALA A 9 -7.42 2.55 4.01
CA ALA A 9 -8.09 2.88 2.76
C ALA A 9 -7.51 4.17 2.14
N CYS A 10 -7.33 5.23 2.94
CA CYS A 10 -6.69 6.47 2.49
C CYS A 10 -5.27 6.23 1.97
N ILE A 11 -4.48 5.44 2.68
CA ILE A 11 -3.12 5.06 2.28
C ILE A 11 -3.14 4.27 0.97
N SER A 12 -4.07 3.33 0.82
CA SER A 12 -4.24 2.56 -0.41
C SER A 12 -4.56 3.46 -1.60
N ILE A 13 -5.50 4.40 -1.44
CA ILE A 13 -5.87 5.37 -2.48
C ILE A 13 -4.68 6.28 -2.83
N PHE A 14 -3.94 6.75 -1.82
CA PHE A 14 -2.77 7.59 -2.02
C PHE A 14 -1.71 6.88 -2.88
N PHE A 15 -1.31 5.66 -2.50
CA PHE A 15 -0.31 4.90 -3.25
C PHE A 15 -0.80 4.46 -4.63
N PHE A 16 -2.09 4.15 -4.78
CA PHE A 16 -2.69 3.88 -6.09
C PHE A 16 -2.58 5.09 -7.01
N ARG A 17 -2.97 6.27 -6.52
CA ARG A 17 -2.93 7.52 -7.29
C ARG A 17 -1.50 7.91 -7.65
N GLU A 18 -0.57 7.81 -6.70
CA GLU A 18 0.84 8.06 -7.00
C GLU A 18 1.42 7.05 -7.97
N GLY A 19 1.07 5.76 -7.86
CA GLY A 19 1.47 4.73 -8.81
C GLY A 19 1.00 5.05 -10.24
N MET A 20 -0.24 5.50 -10.39
CA MET A 20 -0.79 5.97 -11.68
C MET A 20 0.00 7.16 -12.23
N LEU A 21 0.27 8.17 -11.40
CA LEU A 21 1.01 9.37 -11.80
C LEU A 21 2.44 9.04 -12.22
N LEU A 22 3.09 8.10 -11.53
CA LEU A 22 4.42 7.59 -11.87
C LEU A 22 4.45 6.87 -13.21
N VAL A 23 3.46 6.01 -13.48
CA VAL A 23 3.34 5.33 -14.80
C VAL A 23 3.12 6.36 -15.92
N GLN A 24 2.44 7.47 -15.63
CA GLN A 24 2.24 8.58 -16.55
C GLN A 24 3.41 9.57 -16.60
N MET A 25 4.48 9.36 -15.82
CA MET A 25 5.62 10.28 -15.68
C MET A 25 5.24 11.70 -15.25
N LYS A 26 4.17 11.80 -14.45
CA LYS A 26 3.61 13.06 -13.93
C LYS A 26 3.68 13.13 -12.40
N SER A 27 4.41 12.21 -11.75
CA SER A 27 4.52 12.26 -10.28
C SER A 27 5.33 13.48 -9.87
N ARG A 28 4.74 14.32 -9.04
CA ARG A 28 5.42 15.47 -8.40
C ARG A 28 6.21 15.05 -7.17
N LEU A 29 5.81 13.96 -6.53
CA LEU A 29 6.44 13.42 -5.33
C LEU A 29 7.72 12.65 -5.65
N LEU A 30 7.79 12.02 -6.82
CA LEU A 30 8.92 11.21 -7.27
C LEU A 30 9.40 11.66 -8.65
N PRO A 31 9.86 12.92 -8.79
CA PRO A 31 10.17 13.53 -10.08
C PRO A 31 11.37 12.87 -10.78
N ASP A 32 12.30 12.31 -10.01
CA ASP A 32 13.49 11.63 -10.54
C ASP A 32 13.10 10.48 -11.50
N PHE A 33 12.02 9.76 -11.16
CA PHE A 33 11.52 8.66 -11.98
C PHE A 33 10.87 9.12 -13.29
N ASN A 34 10.44 10.38 -13.41
CA ASN A 34 9.84 10.89 -14.65
C ASN A 34 10.86 10.97 -15.80
N LYS A 35 12.17 10.96 -15.49
CA LYS A 35 13.25 10.99 -16.48
C LYS A 35 13.47 9.63 -17.16
N GLU A 36 13.03 8.54 -16.55
CA GLU A 36 13.32 7.18 -17.03
C GLU A 36 12.06 6.30 -17.08
N PRO A 37 11.40 6.20 -18.26
CA PRO A 37 10.12 5.51 -18.45
C PRO A 37 10.05 4.08 -17.91
N SER A 38 11.12 3.32 -18.12
CA SER A 38 11.22 1.91 -17.73
C SER A 38 11.22 1.75 -16.21
N LEU A 39 11.99 2.57 -15.49
CA LEU A 39 12.04 2.58 -14.04
C LEU A 39 10.77 3.18 -13.43
N ALA A 40 10.19 4.21 -14.04
CA ALA A 40 8.92 4.82 -13.62
C ALA A 40 7.78 3.79 -13.59
N LYS A 41 7.66 2.99 -14.66
CA LYS A 41 6.66 1.92 -14.74
C LYS A 41 6.87 0.84 -13.68
N ASN A 42 8.12 0.48 -13.42
CA ASN A 42 8.46 -0.51 -12.39
C ASN A 42 8.20 0.01 -10.97
N ALA A 43 8.55 1.26 -10.68
CA ALA A 43 8.27 1.91 -9.40
C ALA A 43 6.77 2.07 -9.19
N GLY A 44 6.03 2.49 -10.23
CA GLY A 44 4.56 2.54 -10.21
C GLY A 44 3.95 1.20 -9.85
N ARG A 45 4.41 0.09 -10.45
CA ARG A 45 3.98 -1.28 -10.10
C ARG A 45 4.23 -1.62 -8.62
N GLN A 46 5.34 -1.19 -8.03
CA GLN A 46 5.58 -1.40 -6.60
C GLN A 46 4.63 -0.56 -5.73
N LEU A 47 4.32 0.68 -6.12
CA LEU A 47 3.31 1.49 -5.42
C LEU A 47 1.91 0.87 -5.51
N PHE A 48 1.54 0.29 -6.66
CA PHE A 48 0.31 -0.49 -6.78
C PHE A 48 0.31 -1.72 -5.86
N PHE A 49 1.43 -2.43 -5.74
CA PHE A 49 1.54 -3.55 -4.82
C PHE A 49 1.31 -3.11 -3.36
N ILE A 50 1.93 -2.01 -2.92
CA ILE A 50 1.70 -1.43 -1.59
C ILE A 50 0.22 -1.07 -1.40
N SER A 51 -0.40 -0.46 -2.40
CA SER A 51 -1.81 -0.09 -2.38
C SER A 51 -2.72 -1.31 -2.20
N ILE A 52 -2.46 -2.41 -2.92
CA ILE A 52 -3.21 -3.66 -2.79
C ILE A 52 -3.05 -4.26 -1.39
N CYS A 53 -1.83 -4.29 -0.84
CA CYS A 53 -1.59 -4.77 0.52
C CYS A 53 -2.34 -3.93 1.57
N ALA A 54 -2.36 -2.60 1.42
CA ALA A 54 -3.11 -1.70 2.28
C ALA A 54 -4.63 -1.93 2.17
N ALA A 55 -5.16 -2.14 0.95
CA ALA A 55 -6.57 -2.43 0.72
C ALA A 55 -6.98 -3.78 1.34
N LEU A 56 -6.19 -4.84 1.12
CA LEU A 56 -6.43 -6.16 1.72
C LEU A 56 -6.44 -6.09 3.24
N SER A 57 -5.51 -5.33 3.82
CA SER A 57 -5.45 -5.14 5.27
C SER A 57 -6.69 -4.39 5.80
N ALA A 58 -7.14 -3.35 5.10
CA ALA A 58 -8.40 -2.65 5.42
C ALA A 58 -9.60 -3.60 5.37
N VAL A 59 -9.68 -4.45 4.35
CA VAL A 59 -10.74 -5.46 4.18
C VAL A 59 -10.73 -6.48 5.33
N ILE A 60 -9.57 -7.02 5.70
CA ILE A 60 -9.43 -7.95 6.83
C ILE A 60 -9.88 -7.29 8.14
N MET A 61 -9.53 -6.01 8.34
CA MET A 61 -9.98 -5.25 9.51
C MET A 61 -11.50 -4.99 9.50
N LEU A 62 -12.09 -4.73 8.32
CA LEU A 62 -13.53 -4.57 8.17
C LEU A 62 -14.27 -5.87 8.49
N PHE A 63 -13.82 -7.01 7.96
CA PHE A 63 -14.38 -8.32 8.29
C PHE A 63 -14.27 -8.63 9.79
N SER A 64 -13.14 -8.30 10.42
CA SER A 64 -12.97 -8.47 11.88
C SER A 64 -13.93 -7.61 12.69
N LEU A 65 -14.32 -6.44 12.17
CA LEU A 65 -15.28 -5.52 12.79
C LEU A 65 -16.71 -6.04 12.62
N ILE A 66 -17.08 -6.49 11.43
CA ILE A 66 -18.38 -7.13 11.13
C ILE A 66 -18.55 -8.39 11.98
N TYR A 67 -17.52 -9.25 12.04
CA TYR A 67 -17.55 -10.46 12.85
C TYR A 67 -17.80 -10.17 14.33
N ARG A 68 -17.14 -9.14 14.87
CA ARG A 68 -17.37 -8.68 16.25
C ARG A 68 -18.81 -8.20 16.46
N GLN A 69 -19.40 -7.51 15.48
CA GLN A 69 -20.79 -7.04 15.57
C GLN A 69 -21.79 -8.20 15.55
N ILE A 70 -21.54 -9.25 14.76
CA ILE A 70 -22.43 -10.40 14.63
C ILE A 70 -22.33 -11.32 15.86
N THR A 71 -21.11 -11.63 16.31
CA THR A 71 -20.89 -12.65 17.34
C THR A 71 -20.86 -12.10 18.76
N HIS A 72 -20.83 -10.78 18.93
CA HIS A 72 -20.63 -10.09 20.22
C HIS A 72 -19.37 -10.53 21.00
N THR A 73 -18.49 -11.33 20.39
CA THR A 73 -17.22 -11.76 20.98
C THR A 73 -16.14 -10.69 20.79
N PRO A 74 -15.12 -10.64 21.67
CA PRO A 74 -14.00 -9.73 21.47
C PRO A 74 -13.35 -9.97 20.10
N SER A 75 -12.94 -8.88 19.44
CA SER A 75 -12.39 -8.91 18.08
C SER A 75 -11.33 -10.00 17.91
N PRO A 76 -11.33 -10.74 16.78
CA PRO A 76 -10.36 -11.79 16.55
C PRO A 76 -8.96 -11.16 16.45
N LYS A 77 -8.18 -11.29 17.53
CA LYS A 77 -6.77 -10.81 17.61
C LYS A 77 -5.93 -11.31 16.42
N ILE A 78 -6.26 -12.50 15.92
CA ILE A 78 -5.64 -13.13 14.75
C ILE A 78 -5.92 -12.32 13.46
N GLY A 79 -7.14 -11.83 13.25
CA GLY A 79 -7.50 -11.03 12.08
C GLY A 79 -6.76 -9.69 12.06
N LEU A 80 -6.60 -9.07 13.23
CA LEU A 80 -5.75 -7.88 13.39
C LEU A 80 -4.28 -8.15 13.07
N ALA A 81 -3.71 -9.19 13.66
CA ALA A 81 -2.31 -9.55 13.43
C ALA A 81 -2.06 -9.82 11.94
N LEU A 82 -2.97 -10.53 11.28
CA LEU A 82 -2.90 -10.78 9.84
C LEU A 82 -2.94 -9.48 9.03
N ALA A 83 -3.84 -8.55 9.35
CA ALA A 83 -3.91 -7.26 8.67
C ALA A 83 -2.60 -6.45 8.83
N PHE A 84 -2.02 -6.42 10.02
CA PHE A 84 -0.73 -5.75 10.24
C PHE A 84 0.42 -6.43 9.51
N LEU A 85 0.44 -7.76 9.46
CA LEU A 85 1.47 -8.51 8.72
C LEU A 85 1.37 -8.27 7.21
N VAL A 86 0.16 -8.34 6.64
CA VAL A 86 -0.06 -8.09 5.20
C VAL A 86 0.35 -6.67 4.82
N TYR A 87 -0.06 -5.67 5.60
CA TYR A 87 0.30 -4.28 5.37
C TYR A 87 1.80 -4.04 5.55
N GLY A 88 2.37 -4.48 6.68
CA GLY A 88 3.77 -4.26 7.02
C GLY A 88 4.72 -4.92 6.03
N PHE A 89 4.47 -6.18 5.68
CA PHE A 89 5.25 -6.89 4.67
C PHE A 89 5.15 -6.22 3.29
N GLY A 90 3.92 -5.83 2.90
CA GLY A 90 3.67 -5.13 1.64
C GLY A 90 4.44 -3.82 1.53
N ILE A 91 4.41 -2.99 2.58
CA ILE A 91 5.15 -1.73 2.63
C ILE A 91 6.66 -1.95 2.61
N ILE A 92 7.19 -2.81 3.46
CA ILE A 92 8.65 -3.00 3.58
C ILE A 92 9.21 -3.47 2.24
N ILE A 93 8.58 -4.45 1.59
CA ILE A 93 9.04 -4.97 0.30
C ILE A 93 8.85 -3.95 -0.82
N GLY A 94 7.69 -3.31 -0.90
CA GLY A 94 7.41 -2.32 -1.94
C GLY A 94 8.39 -1.15 -1.87
N MET A 95 8.63 -0.62 -0.66
CA MET A 95 9.57 0.48 -0.43
C MET A 95 11.02 0.05 -0.70
N TYR A 96 11.43 -1.14 -0.26
CA TYR A 96 12.76 -1.67 -0.55
C TYR A 96 13.02 -1.81 -2.06
N ARG A 97 12.04 -2.31 -2.81
CA ARG A 97 12.14 -2.42 -4.27
C ARG A 97 12.16 -1.05 -4.95
N CYS A 98 11.33 -0.10 -4.50
CA CYS A 98 11.40 1.29 -4.97
C CYS A 98 12.77 1.92 -4.70
N TYR A 99 13.36 1.69 -3.52
CA TYR A 99 14.70 2.18 -3.19
C TYR A 99 15.77 1.59 -4.11
N LYS A 100 15.71 0.29 -4.40
CA LYS A 100 16.63 -0.35 -5.35
C LYS A 100 16.48 0.23 -6.76
N LEU A 101 15.26 0.51 -7.20
CA LEU A 101 15.01 1.18 -8.49
C LEU A 101 15.54 2.62 -8.48
N LYS A 102 15.41 3.35 -7.36
CA LYS A 102 15.96 4.71 -7.23
C LYS A 102 17.48 4.74 -7.42
N LYS A 103 18.20 3.73 -6.92
CA LYS A 103 19.66 3.62 -7.10
C LYS A 103 20.11 3.38 -8.54
N MET A 104 19.20 2.95 -9.42
CA MET A 104 19.50 2.69 -10.82
C MET A 104 19.32 3.93 -11.70
N LEU A 105 18.70 4.99 -11.18
CA LEU A 105 18.51 6.23 -11.91
C LEU A 105 19.86 6.92 -12.14
N PRO A 106 20.14 7.43 -13.35
CA PRO A 106 21.33 8.24 -13.60
C PRO A 106 21.24 9.54 -12.78
N SER A 107 22.29 9.80 -12.00
CA SER A 107 22.46 11.01 -11.17
C SER A 107 22.57 12.27 -11.99
#